data_AF-A0A2L2YDJ0-F1
#
_entry.id   AF-A0A2L2YDJ0-F1
#
_cell.length_a   1.000
_cell.length_b   1.000
_cell.length_c   1.000
_cell.angle_alpha   90.00
_cell.angle_beta   90.00
_cell.angle_gamma   90.00
#
_symmetry.space_group_name_H-M   'P 1'
#
loop_
_entity.id
_entity.type
_entity.pdbx_description
1 polymer ?
#
loop_
_entity_poly.entity_id
_entity_poly.type
_entity_poly.pdbx_seq_one_letter_code
_entity_poly.pdbx_strand_id
1 'polypeptide(L)'
;LREDLRNIFHSKHLSDVKLRVDGEIIEAHKTVLVARSPVFAVMFDHQDMEESRSGIVDIVDIDAHIMKSFLEFLYTDSVDEMDYEISIKLLMAAEKYQVLSLKEKCAMFLKNEMSEENVCEILSLADAVSHEFLKSASIEYIIAKSATILSSHQWIPWMENNMKLATAVFAKLTLSQSSTKN
;
A
#
# COMPACT_ATOMS: atom_id res chain seq x y z
N LEU A 1 6.28 -5.62 25.25
CA LEU A 1 5.47 -4.57 24.60
C LEU A 1 4.82 -5.04 23.30
N ARG A 2 5.58 -5.34 22.22
CA ARG A 2 4.99 -5.80 20.94
C ARG A 2 4.06 -7.00 21.12
N GLU A 3 4.53 -8.04 21.80
CA GLU A 3 3.73 -9.25 22.05
C GLU A 3 2.51 -8.98 22.91
N ASP A 4 2.62 -8.09 23.90
CA ASP A 4 1.49 -7.68 24.73
C ASP A 4 0.40 -6.97 23.90
N LEU A 5 0.80 -6.08 22.98
CA LEU A 5 -0.11 -5.39 22.06
C LEU A 5 -0.73 -6.34 21.04
N ARG A 6 0.03 -7.32 20.54
CA ARG A 6 -0.48 -8.42 19.71
C ARG A 6 -1.55 -9.22 20.44
N ASN A 7 -1.30 -9.58 21.70
CA ASN A 7 -2.26 -10.28 22.54
C ASN A 7 -3.52 -9.45 22.84
N ILE A 8 -3.40 -8.13 23.01
CA ILE A 8 -4.56 -7.24 23.12
C ILE A 8 -5.42 -7.32 21.86
N PHE A 9 -4.81 -7.27 20.67
CA PHE A 9 -5.54 -7.40 19.41
C PHE A 9 -6.26 -8.76 19.28
N HIS A 10 -5.58 -9.87 19.52
CA HIS A 10 -6.17 -11.21 19.37
C HIS A 10 -7.19 -11.58 20.44
N SER A 11 -6.99 -11.13 21.69
CA SER A 11 -7.92 -11.40 22.78
C SER A 11 -9.24 -10.65 22.65
N LYS A 12 -9.24 -9.54 21.88
CA LYS A 12 -10.39 -8.64 21.68
C LYS A 12 -10.91 -8.01 22.98
N HIS A 13 -10.15 -8.16 24.06
CA HIS A 13 -10.58 -7.71 25.38
C HIS A 13 -10.61 -6.18 25.42
N LEU A 14 -11.78 -5.61 25.74
CA LEU A 14 -12.05 -4.16 25.76
C LEU A 14 -12.10 -3.51 24.37
N SER A 15 -12.32 -4.28 23.30
CA SER A 15 -12.60 -3.71 21.98
C SER A 15 -13.86 -2.84 22.02
N ASP A 16 -13.76 -1.63 21.48
CA ASP A 16 -14.82 -0.60 21.48
C ASP A 16 -15.24 -0.20 20.05
N VAL A 17 -14.74 -0.92 19.03
CA VAL A 17 -15.16 -0.79 17.63
C VAL A 17 -15.13 -2.14 16.91
N LYS A 18 -16.05 -2.27 15.94
CA LYS A 18 -16.21 -3.40 15.04
C LYS A 18 -16.02 -2.93 13.59
N LEU A 19 -15.07 -3.50 12.88
CA LEU A 19 -14.91 -3.28 11.44
C LEU A 19 -15.60 -4.41 10.71
N ARG A 20 -16.62 -4.11 9.90
CA ARG A 20 -17.27 -5.07 9.03
C ARG A 20 -16.55 -5.06 7.69
N VAL A 21 -15.89 -6.15 7.35
CA VAL A 21 -14.99 -6.26 6.19
C VAL A 21 -15.20 -7.59 5.52
N ASP A 22 -15.53 -7.58 4.22
CA ASP A 22 -15.70 -8.81 3.43
C ASP A 22 -16.62 -9.85 4.10
N GLY A 23 -17.75 -9.38 4.66
CA GLY A 23 -18.71 -10.21 5.39
C GLY A 23 -18.26 -10.66 6.79
N GLU A 24 -17.03 -10.39 7.19
CA GLU A 24 -16.50 -10.66 8.52
C GLU A 24 -16.60 -9.46 9.47
N ILE A 25 -16.54 -9.71 10.78
CA ILE A 25 -16.42 -8.67 11.81
C ILE A 25 -15.06 -8.81 12.49
N ILE A 26 -14.29 -7.73 12.49
CA ILE A 26 -13.01 -7.62 13.18
C ILE A 26 -13.16 -6.62 14.33
N GLU A 27 -12.93 -7.08 15.55
CA GLU A 27 -12.98 -6.25 16.76
C GLU A 27 -11.63 -5.57 16.99
N ALA A 28 -11.65 -4.28 17.32
CA ALA A 28 -10.45 -3.47 17.53
C ALA A 28 -10.67 -2.39 18.61
N HIS A 29 -9.63 -1.60 18.87
CA HIS A 29 -9.60 -0.55 19.88
C HIS A 29 -9.42 0.81 19.21
N LYS A 30 -10.41 1.70 19.32
CA LYS A 30 -10.38 3.06 18.77
C LYS A 30 -9.10 3.77 19.16
N THR A 31 -8.68 3.67 20.43
CA THR A 31 -7.44 4.29 20.94
C THR A 31 -6.20 3.93 20.12
N VAL A 32 -6.06 2.68 19.68
CA VAL A 32 -4.92 2.26 18.84
C VAL A 32 -5.10 2.79 17.42
N LEU A 33 -6.31 2.70 16.87
CA LEU A 33 -6.60 3.15 15.50
C LEU A 33 -6.37 4.65 15.32
N VAL A 34 -6.91 5.49 16.21
CA VAL A 34 -6.75 6.96 16.15
C VAL A 34 -5.31 7.40 16.35
N ALA A 35 -4.55 6.70 17.21
CA ALA A 35 -3.16 7.02 17.46
C ALA A 35 -2.24 6.71 16.28
N ARG A 36 -2.67 5.81 15.39
CA ARG A 36 -1.82 5.24 14.33
C ARG A 36 -2.30 5.56 12.92
N SER A 37 -3.51 6.10 12.77
CA SER A 37 -4.09 6.48 11.49
C SER A 37 -4.86 7.81 11.61
N PRO A 38 -4.43 8.87 10.92
CA PRO A 38 -5.17 10.13 10.83
C PRO A 38 -6.60 9.95 10.32
N VAL A 39 -6.82 9.00 9.42
CA VAL A 39 -8.16 8.72 8.87
C VAL A 39 -9.09 8.15 9.93
N PHE A 40 -8.61 7.20 10.76
CA PHE A 40 -9.39 6.74 11.89
C PHE A 40 -9.58 7.81 12.97
N ALA A 41 -8.58 8.69 13.19
CA ALA A 41 -8.73 9.82 14.09
C ALA A 41 -9.91 10.71 13.66
N VAL A 42 -9.94 11.14 12.40
CA VAL A 42 -11.05 11.94 11.84
C VAL A 42 -12.38 11.17 11.92
N MET A 43 -12.38 9.88 11.57
CA MET A 43 -13.58 9.04 11.58
C MET A 43 -14.23 8.94 12.97
N PHE A 44 -13.43 8.89 14.04
CA PHE A 44 -13.94 8.71 15.41
C PHE A 44 -14.07 10.00 16.22
N ASP A 45 -13.47 11.12 15.79
CA ASP A 45 -13.58 12.42 16.47
C ASP A 45 -14.98 13.05 16.32
N HIS A 46 -15.71 12.71 15.24
CA HIS A 46 -17.05 13.22 14.99
C HIS A 46 -18.13 12.36 15.67
N GLN A 47 -18.58 12.76 16.85
CA GLN A 47 -19.63 12.07 17.62
C GLN A 47 -20.98 11.95 16.89
N ASP A 48 -21.23 12.81 15.90
CA ASP A 48 -22.46 12.81 15.10
C ASP A 48 -22.45 11.80 13.94
N MET A 49 -21.29 11.17 13.64
CA MET A 49 -21.19 10.13 12.62
C MET A 49 -21.75 8.79 13.12
N GLU A 50 -22.42 8.05 12.22
CA GLU A 50 -23.08 6.79 12.55
C GLU A 50 -22.07 5.75 13.05
N GLU A 51 -20.84 5.78 12.54
CA GLU A 51 -19.72 4.94 12.95
C GLU A 51 -19.32 5.18 14.41
N SER A 52 -19.33 6.45 14.83
CA SER A 52 -19.03 6.83 16.22
C SER A 52 -20.12 6.33 17.18
N ARG A 53 -21.39 6.40 16.75
CA ARG A 53 -22.57 6.01 17.54
C ARG A 53 -22.85 4.51 17.57
N SER A 54 -22.70 3.83 16.43
CA SER A 54 -22.97 2.39 16.27
C SER A 54 -21.81 1.53 16.72
N GLY A 55 -20.59 2.08 16.71
CA GLY A 55 -19.36 1.32 16.92
C GLY A 55 -19.05 0.34 15.78
N ILE A 56 -19.72 0.47 14.63
CA ILE A 56 -19.52 -0.36 13.45
C ILE A 56 -19.00 0.53 12.31
N VAL A 57 -17.92 0.10 11.67
CA VAL A 57 -17.35 0.73 10.48
C VAL A 57 -17.40 -0.27 9.33
N ASP A 58 -18.07 0.07 8.24
CA ASP A 58 -18.11 -0.76 7.04
C ASP A 58 -16.89 -0.47 6.15
N ILE A 59 -16.13 -1.52 5.80
CA ILE A 59 -14.98 -1.46 4.90
C ILE A 59 -15.27 -2.36 3.70
N VAL A 60 -15.40 -1.74 2.52
CA VAL A 60 -15.96 -2.38 1.32
C VAL A 60 -14.93 -2.73 0.25
N ASP A 61 -13.68 -2.27 0.39
CA ASP A 61 -12.64 -2.28 -0.64
C ASP A 61 -11.34 -2.95 -0.16
N ILE A 62 -11.37 -3.67 0.96
CA ILE A 62 -10.22 -4.39 1.50
C ILE A 62 -10.66 -5.80 1.91
N ASP A 63 -9.90 -6.81 1.51
CA ASP A 63 -10.14 -8.20 1.91
C ASP A 63 -9.95 -8.38 3.43
N ALA A 64 -10.72 -9.25 4.07
CA ALA A 64 -10.66 -9.43 5.52
C ALA A 64 -9.24 -9.81 6.02
N HIS A 65 -8.51 -10.65 5.28
CA HIS A 65 -7.14 -11.03 5.66
C HIS A 65 -6.15 -9.86 5.57
N ILE A 66 -6.27 -8.99 4.56
CA ILE A 66 -5.44 -7.78 4.43
C ILE A 66 -5.76 -6.80 5.57
N MET A 67 -7.04 -6.62 5.91
CA MET A 67 -7.41 -5.77 7.05
C MET A 67 -6.85 -6.30 8.37
N LYS A 68 -6.88 -7.63 8.59
CA LYS A 68 -6.27 -8.23 9.78
C LYS A 68 -4.77 -7.93 9.87
N SER A 69 -4.02 -8.12 8.78
CA SER A 69 -2.58 -7.80 8.73
C SER A 69 -2.31 -6.29 8.91
N PHE A 70 -3.14 -5.44 8.30
CA PHE A 70 -3.06 -3.98 8.46
C PHE A 70 -3.29 -3.57 9.92
N LEU A 71 -4.33 -4.11 10.57
CA LEU A 71 -4.60 -3.84 11.97
C LEU A 71 -3.48 -4.34 12.85
N GLU A 72 -3.01 -5.57 12.66
CA GLU A 72 -1.91 -6.11 13.44
C GLU A 72 -0.65 -5.24 13.33
N PHE A 73 -0.38 -4.66 12.17
CA PHE A 73 0.68 -3.66 12.02
C PHE A 73 0.44 -2.42 12.89
N LEU A 74 -0.80 -1.91 13.02
CA LEU A 74 -1.08 -0.78 13.91
C LEU A 74 -0.74 -1.09 15.38
N TYR A 75 -0.96 -2.33 15.83
CA TYR A 75 -0.62 -2.77 17.19
C TYR A 75 0.88 -3.08 17.37
N THR A 76 1.54 -3.60 16.35
CA THR A 76 2.84 -4.27 16.52
C THR A 76 4.00 -3.66 15.74
N ASP A 77 3.72 -2.77 14.79
CA ASP A 77 4.66 -2.25 13.79
C ASP A 77 5.29 -3.37 12.93
N SER A 78 4.64 -4.54 12.89
CA SER A 78 5.12 -5.74 12.21
C SER A 78 4.10 -6.28 11.22
N VAL A 79 4.62 -6.99 10.22
CA VAL A 79 3.85 -7.75 9.24
C VAL A 79 4.52 -9.11 9.21
N ASP A 80 3.82 -10.16 9.66
CA ASP A 80 4.42 -11.49 9.84
C ASP A 80 4.59 -12.22 8.51
N GLU A 81 3.62 -12.09 7.61
CA GLU A 81 3.62 -12.68 6.27
C GLU A 81 3.50 -11.57 5.22
N MET A 82 4.55 -11.41 4.42
CA MET A 82 4.59 -10.41 3.36
C MET A 82 5.13 -11.07 2.08
N ASP A 83 4.26 -11.10 1.08
CA ASP A 83 4.57 -11.50 -0.29
C ASP A 83 4.19 -10.36 -1.25
N TYR A 84 4.35 -10.59 -2.55
CA TYR A 84 4.06 -9.59 -3.58
C TYR A 84 2.60 -9.11 -3.52
N GLU A 85 1.62 -10.01 -3.53
CA GLU A 85 0.19 -9.64 -3.55
C GLU A 85 -0.25 -8.94 -2.26
N ILE A 86 0.17 -9.46 -1.10
CA ILE A 86 -0.10 -8.86 0.21
C ILE A 86 0.54 -7.47 0.28
N SER A 87 1.77 -7.30 -0.19
CA SER A 87 2.45 -6.01 -0.15
C SER A 87 1.78 -4.93 -1.00
N ILE A 88 1.22 -5.29 -2.17
CA ILE A 88 0.42 -4.38 -3.00
C ILE A 88 -0.83 -3.93 -2.23
N LYS A 89 -1.61 -4.89 -1.72
CA LYS A 89 -2.88 -4.59 -1.05
C LYS A 89 -2.66 -3.83 0.26
N LEU A 90 -1.63 -4.17 1.03
CA LEU A 90 -1.25 -3.42 2.23
C LEU A 90 -0.72 -2.02 1.90
N LEU A 91 0.01 -1.83 0.79
CA LEU A 91 0.44 -0.50 0.35
C LEU A 91 -0.77 0.41 0.06
N MET A 92 -1.78 -0.12 -0.62
CA MET A 92 -3.03 0.60 -0.89
C MET A 92 -3.81 0.90 0.40
N ALA A 93 -3.90 -0.06 1.32
CA ALA A 93 -4.53 0.17 2.63
C ALA A 93 -3.77 1.22 3.45
N ALA A 94 -2.44 1.17 3.45
CA ALA A 94 -1.59 2.13 4.13
C ALA A 94 -1.75 3.55 3.58
N GLU A 95 -1.88 3.70 2.26
CA GLU A 95 -2.21 4.99 1.64
C GLU A 95 -3.60 5.47 2.07
N LYS A 96 -4.61 4.60 1.94
CA LYS A 96 -6.01 4.92 2.29
C LYS A 96 -6.16 5.38 3.73
N TYR A 97 -5.48 4.73 4.68
CA TYR A 97 -5.55 5.04 6.11
C TYR A 97 -4.40 5.94 6.59
N GLN A 98 -3.57 6.46 5.68
CA GLN A 98 -2.47 7.38 5.95
C GLN A 98 -1.45 6.86 6.98
N VAL A 99 -1.06 5.58 6.86
CA VAL A 99 -0.08 4.92 7.72
C VAL A 99 1.27 4.89 7.02
N LEU A 100 2.02 5.99 7.10
CA LEU A 100 3.26 6.20 6.35
C LEU A 100 4.31 5.10 6.61
N SER A 101 4.47 4.63 7.84
CA SER A 101 5.47 3.60 8.16
C SER A 101 5.17 2.26 7.46
N LEU A 102 3.89 1.87 7.34
CA LEU A 102 3.50 0.69 6.57
C LEU A 102 3.68 0.91 5.08
N LYS A 103 3.30 2.09 4.59
CA LYS A 103 3.48 2.49 3.19
C LYS A 103 4.94 2.33 2.75
N GLU A 104 5.88 2.89 3.52
CA GLU A 104 7.32 2.77 3.26
C GLU A 104 7.79 1.31 3.34
N LYS A 105 7.31 0.54 4.32
CA LYS A 105 7.68 -0.88 4.48
C LYS A 105 7.27 -1.72 3.26
N CYS A 106 6.04 -1.58 2.79
CA CYS A 106 5.54 -2.28 1.62
C CYS A 106 6.24 -1.81 0.34
N ALA A 107 6.50 -0.51 0.20
CA ALA A 107 7.22 0.02 -0.96
C ALA A 107 8.67 -0.47 -1.04
N MET A 108 9.37 -0.57 0.09
CA MET A 108 10.73 -1.13 0.13
C MET A 108 10.76 -2.62 -0.21
N PHE A 109 9.75 -3.37 0.24
CA PHE A 109 9.59 -4.77 -0.16
C PHE A 109 9.40 -4.90 -1.68
N LEU A 110 8.44 -4.17 -2.25
CA LEU A 110 8.16 -4.17 -3.69
C LEU A 110 9.36 -3.72 -4.52
N LYS A 111 10.15 -2.75 -4.05
CA LYS A 111 11.39 -2.35 -4.70
C LYS A 111 12.38 -3.52 -4.81
N ASN A 112 12.49 -4.35 -3.77
CA ASN A 112 13.43 -5.47 -3.76
C ASN A 112 12.94 -6.66 -4.59
N GLU A 113 11.63 -6.82 -4.71
CA GLU A 113 10.97 -7.86 -5.53
C GLU A 113 10.76 -7.45 -7.01
N MET A 114 11.31 -6.31 -7.41
CA MET A 114 11.13 -5.76 -8.75
C MET A 114 11.81 -6.64 -9.82
N SER A 115 11.06 -6.94 -10.87
CA SER A 115 11.47 -7.80 -11.98
C SER A 115 10.98 -7.25 -13.32
N GLU A 116 11.50 -7.81 -14.42
CA GLU A 116 11.05 -7.47 -15.78
C GLU A 116 9.56 -7.80 -16.01
N GLU A 117 9.00 -8.73 -15.23
CA GLU A 117 7.61 -9.19 -15.33
C GLU A 117 6.62 -8.29 -14.57
N ASN A 118 7.07 -7.59 -13.52
CA ASN A 118 6.17 -6.88 -12.60
C ASN A 118 6.42 -5.36 -12.52
N VAL A 119 7.55 -4.85 -13.02
CA VAL A 119 7.94 -3.45 -12.83
C VAL A 119 6.95 -2.43 -13.41
N CYS A 120 6.21 -2.79 -14.46
CA CYS A 120 5.17 -1.92 -15.02
C CYS A 120 4.00 -1.74 -14.04
N GLU A 121 3.56 -2.83 -13.41
CA GLU A 121 2.53 -2.81 -12.38
C GLU A 121 3.00 -2.02 -11.14
N ILE A 122 4.23 -2.28 -10.67
CA ILE A 122 4.82 -1.55 -9.54
C ILE A 122 4.89 -0.05 -9.84
N LEU A 123 5.25 0.36 -11.06
CA LEU A 123 5.29 1.76 -11.46
C LEU A 123 3.90 2.41 -11.41
N SER A 124 2.87 1.74 -11.95
CA SER A 124 1.49 2.23 -11.87
C SER A 124 1.01 2.35 -10.43
N LEU A 125 1.30 1.35 -9.60
CA LEU A 125 0.96 1.35 -8.18
C LEU A 125 1.65 2.50 -7.44
N ALA A 126 2.95 2.70 -7.67
CA ALA A 126 3.72 3.77 -7.04
C ALA A 126 3.18 5.16 -7.39
N ASP A 127 2.69 5.36 -8.62
CA ASP A 127 2.02 6.59 -9.02
C ASP A 127 0.66 6.74 -8.32
N ALA A 128 -0.15 5.67 -8.32
CA ALA A 128 -1.47 5.66 -7.69
C ALA A 128 -1.44 5.98 -6.20
N VAL A 129 -0.41 5.50 -5.48
CA VAL A 129 -0.19 5.80 -4.06
C VAL A 129 0.73 6.99 -3.84
N SER A 130 1.06 7.79 -4.86
CA SER A 130 1.93 8.97 -4.75
C SER A 130 3.26 8.71 -4.01
N HIS A 131 3.90 7.58 -4.31
CA HIS A 131 5.17 7.15 -3.69
C HIS A 131 6.35 7.44 -4.61
N GLU A 132 6.89 8.66 -4.54
CA GLU A 132 7.90 9.17 -5.48
C GLU A 132 9.20 8.36 -5.53
N PHE A 133 9.66 7.83 -4.40
CA PHE A 133 10.86 6.99 -4.38
C PHE A 133 10.67 5.67 -5.15
N LEU A 134 9.59 4.93 -4.89
CA LEU A 134 9.28 3.69 -5.59
C LEU A 134 9.04 3.92 -7.08
N LYS A 135 8.34 5.01 -7.42
CA LYS A 135 8.11 5.43 -8.80
C LYS A 135 9.44 5.69 -9.53
N SER A 136 10.33 6.46 -8.91
CA SER A 136 11.66 6.76 -9.47
C SER A 136 12.51 5.50 -9.65
N ALA A 137 12.53 4.62 -8.65
CA ALA A 137 13.25 3.35 -8.72
C ALA A 137 12.71 2.44 -9.83
N SER A 138 11.39 2.39 -10.02
CA SER A 138 10.74 1.60 -11.07
C SER A 138 11.11 2.12 -12.47
N ILE A 139 11.10 3.44 -12.68
CA ILE A 139 11.52 4.04 -13.94
C ILE A 139 13.00 3.73 -14.22
N GLU A 140 13.86 3.79 -13.20
CA GLU A 140 15.29 3.49 -13.35
C GLU A 140 15.54 2.04 -13.73
N TYR A 141 14.82 1.11 -13.12
CA TYR A 141 14.85 -0.30 -13.49
C TYR A 141 14.42 -0.50 -14.95
N ILE A 142 13.32 0.14 -15.38
CA ILE A 142 12.84 0.06 -16.77
C ILE A 142 13.91 0.56 -17.74
N ILE A 143 14.59 1.66 -17.44
CA ILE A 143 15.64 2.20 -18.32
C ILE A 143 16.82 1.23 -18.41
N ALA A 144 17.28 0.71 -17.26
CA ALA A 144 18.39 -0.24 -17.19
C ALA A 144 18.11 -1.54 -17.96
N LYS A 145 16.84 -1.94 -18.07
CA LYS A 145 16.35 -3.14 -18.74
C LYS A 145 15.49 -2.83 -19.98
N SER A 146 15.70 -1.66 -20.59
CA SER A 146 14.79 -1.13 -21.61
C SER A 146 14.66 -2.04 -22.84
N ALA A 147 15.73 -2.71 -23.25
CA ALA A 147 15.71 -3.61 -24.40
C ALA A 147 14.72 -4.79 -24.22
N THR A 148 14.64 -5.36 -23.02
CA THR A 148 13.76 -6.50 -22.73
C THR A 148 12.36 -6.05 -22.39
N ILE A 149 12.21 -5.01 -21.57
CA ILE A 149 10.90 -4.52 -21.11
C ILE A 149 10.11 -3.87 -22.25
N LEU A 150 10.69 -2.97 -23.05
CA LEU A 150 9.96 -2.27 -24.12
C LEU A 150 9.56 -3.22 -25.27
N SER A 151 10.25 -4.35 -25.38
CA SER A 151 9.93 -5.42 -26.35
C SER A 151 8.97 -6.48 -25.78
N SER A 152 8.61 -6.39 -24.50
CA SER A 152 7.73 -7.36 -23.83
C SER A 152 6.28 -7.21 -24.30
N HIS A 153 5.53 -8.31 -24.23
CA HIS A 153 4.11 -8.33 -24.58
C HIS A 153 3.24 -7.47 -23.64
N GLN A 154 3.74 -7.17 -22.43
CA GLN A 154 3.03 -6.39 -21.42
C GLN A 154 3.18 -4.88 -21.60
N TRP A 155 4.27 -4.43 -22.24
CA TRP A 155 4.60 -3.01 -22.34
C TRP A 155 3.58 -2.20 -23.13
N ILE A 156 3.18 -2.66 -24.32
CA ILE A 156 2.25 -1.91 -25.18
C ILE A 156 0.89 -1.72 -24.49
N PRO A 157 0.21 -2.77 -23.99
CA PRO A 157 -1.04 -2.59 -23.25
C PRO A 157 -0.89 -1.72 -22.01
N TRP A 158 0.22 -1.86 -21.27
CA TRP A 158 0.48 -1.02 -20.10
C TRP A 158 0.64 0.45 -20.47
N MET A 159 1.42 0.75 -21.51
CA MET A 159 1.66 2.10 -22.02
C MET A 159 0.36 2.79 -22.43
N GLU A 160 -0.51 2.09 -23.17
CA GLU A 160 -1.80 2.62 -23.64
C GLU A 160 -2.68 3.06 -22.46
N ASN A 161 -2.67 2.29 -21.37
CA ASN A 161 -3.41 2.61 -20.14
C ASN A 161 -2.68 3.63 -19.25
N ASN A 162 -1.38 3.83 -19.43
CA ASN A 162 -0.51 4.63 -18.54
C ASN A 162 0.32 5.68 -19.31
N MET A 163 -0.28 6.36 -20.29
CA MET A 163 0.43 7.23 -21.23
C MET A 163 1.31 8.31 -20.57
N LYS A 164 0.87 8.87 -19.43
CA LYS A 164 1.65 9.85 -18.66
C LYS A 164 2.94 9.23 -18.10
N LEU A 165 2.84 8.03 -17.53
CA LEU A 165 3.98 7.30 -16.99
C LEU A 165 4.92 6.84 -18.09
N ALA A 166 4.37 6.33 -19.20
CA ALA A 166 5.18 5.95 -20.35
C ALA A 166 5.94 7.15 -20.94
N THR A 167 5.31 8.32 -21.02
CA THR A 167 5.98 9.56 -21.46
C THR A 167 7.16 9.91 -20.54
N ALA A 168 7.00 9.75 -19.22
CA ALA A 168 8.09 9.98 -18.27
C ALA A 168 9.25 8.99 -18.48
N VAL A 169 8.94 7.71 -18.73
CA VAL A 169 9.95 6.70 -19.07
C VAL A 169 10.70 7.08 -20.35
N PHE A 170 9.98 7.41 -21.43
CA PHE A 170 10.62 7.80 -22.71
C PHE A 170 11.46 9.07 -22.60
N ALA A 171 10.98 10.07 -21.85
CA ALA A 171 11.73 11.30 -21.59
C ALA A 171 13.07 10.99 -20.90
N LYS A 172 13.04 10.19 -19.83
CA LYS A 172 14.26 9.82 -19.09
C LYS A 172 15.18 8.90 -19.89
N LEU A 173 14.64 8.01 -20.73
CA LEU A 173 15.40 7.16 -21.66
C LEU A 173 16.15 7.99 -22.73
N THR A 174 15.50 9.02 -23.27
CA THR A 174 16.11 9.91 -24.27
C THR A 174 17.28 10.70 -23.67
N LEU A 175 17.11 11.18 -22.43
CA LEU A 175 18.17 11.86 -21.69
C LEU A 175 19.36 10.93 -21.41
N SER A 176 19.13 9.69 -20.97
CA SER A 176 20.21 8.75 -20.66
C SER A 176 21.06 8.35 -21.88
N GLN A 177 20.45 8.25 -23.07
CA GLN A 177 21.17 7.98 -24.32
C GLN A 177 21.97 9.18 -24.84
N SER A 178 21.55 10.40 -24.47
CA SER A 178 22.26 11.62 -24.83
C SER A 178 23.54 11.80 -23.99
N SER A 179 23.53 11.35 -22.73
CA SER A 179 24.68 11.40 -21.81
C SER A 179 25.75 10.34 -22.08
N THR A 180 25.45 9.26 -22.83
CA THR A 180 26.42 8.21 -23.17
C THR A 180 27.23 8.48 -24.45
N LYS A 181 26.91 9.57 -25.17
CA LYS A 181 27.55 9.95 -26.44
C LYS A 181 28.55 11.11 -26.32
N ASN A 182 28.76 11.64 -25.12
CA ASN A 182 29.80 12.64 -24.79
C ASN A 182 30.87 12.01 -23.90
#